data_AF-A0A9R1IZT5-F1
#
_entry.id   AF-A0A9R1IZT5-F1
#
_cell.length_a   1.000
_cell.length_b   1.000
_cell.length_c   1.000
_cell.angle_alpha   90.00
_cell.angle_beta   90.00
_cell.angle_gamma   90.00
#
_symmetry.space_group_name_H-M   'P 1'
#
loop_
_entity.id
_entity.type
_entity.pdbx_description
1 polymer ?
#
loop_
_entity_poly.entity_id
_entity_poly.type
_entity_poly.pdbx_seq_one_letter_code
_entity_poly.pdbx_strand_id
1 'polypeptide(L)'
;MEPAPEGPGFQIEDGHTVRWAGWEFHLKADARAGLVVSGATVQDPATGARREVMYKGMASELFVPYMDPTEAWYFKTYMDAGEYGFGLQAMPLVPLNDCPRHARYMDGVFVAADGRPYVRENMICVFERYAGDIAWRHSESPITGMDVSSTPLPHTHTYPPPCYV
;
A
#
# COMPACT_ATOMS: atom_id res chain seq x y z
N MET A 1 2.08 0.02 -19.23
CA MET A 1 3.26 -0.82 -18.93
C MET A 1 2.75 -2.25 -18.86
N GLU A 2 3.30 -3.13 -19.68
CA GLU A 2 2.93 -4.55 -19.65
C GLU A 2 3.39 -5.19 -18.34
N PRO A 3 2.69 -6.21 -17.83
CA PRO A 3 3.09 -6.91 -16.63
C PRO A 3 4.36 -7.72 -16.93
N ALA A 4 5.03 -8.18 -15.88
CA ALA A 4 6.09 -9.18 -16.06
C ALA A 4 5.53 -10.41 -16.80
N PRO A 5 6.33 -11.13 -17.59
CA PRO A 5 5.88 -12.30 -18.37
C PRO A 5 5.17 -13.36 -17.50
N GLU A 6 5.54 -13.43 -16.22
CA GLU A 6 4.98 -14.32 -15.20
C GLU A 6 3.70 -13.81 -14.50
N GLY A 7 3.20 -12.62 -14.84
CA GLY A 7 2.02 -11.99 -14.22
C GLY A 7 2.36 -10.94 -13.16
N PRO A 8 1.37 -10.48 -12.36
CA PRO A 8 1.63 -9.54 -11.27
C PRO A 8 2.46 -10.17 -10.16
N GLY A 9 3.36 -9.40 -9.55
CA GLY A 9 4.20 -9.82 -8.42
C GLY A 9 3.47 -9.91 -7.08
N PHE A 10 2.16 -9.62 -7.06
CA PHE A 10 1.29 -9.80 -5.90
C PHE A 10 0.31 -10.96 -6.11
N GLN A 11 -0.09 -11.57 -5.01
CA GLN A 11 -1.16 -12.56 -4.94
C GLN A 11 -2.29 -12.06 -4.04
N ILE A 12 -3.52 -12.40 -4.40
CA ILE A 12 -4.71 -12.17 -3.56
C ILE A 12 -5.27 -13.53 -3.17
N GLU A 13 -5.09 -13.90 -1.90
CA GLU A 13 -5.57 -15.13 -1.29
C GLU A 13 -6.94 -14.88 -0.63
N ASP A 14 -7.83 -15.87 -0.71
CA ASP A 14 -9.18 -15.85 -0.11
C ASP A 14 -10.00 -14.59 -0.45
N GLY A 15 -9.71 -13.99 -1.60
CA GLY A 15 -10.38 -12.80 -2.12
C GLY A 15 -9.98 -11.48 -1.45
N HIS A 16 -9.31 -11.49 -0.29
CA HIS A 16 -9.05 -10.28 0.51
C HIS A 16 -7.64 -10.11 1.06
N THR A 17 -6.84 -11.16 1.13
CA THR A 17 -5.47 -11.11 1.67
C THR A 17 -4.47 -10.89 0.56
N VAL A 18 -3.80 -9.74 0.56
CA VAL A 18 -2.79 -9.37 -0.43
C VAL A 18 -1.41 -9.73 0.10
N ARG A 19 -0.61 -10.44 -0.72
CA ARG A 19 0.79 -10.75 -0.44
C ARG A 19 1.67 -10.19 -1.55
N TRP A 20 2.64 -9.36 -1.20
CA TRP A 20 3.45 -8.63 -2.17
C TRP A 20 4.79 -8.19 -1.58
N ALA A 21 5.91 -8.55 -2.23
CA ALA A 21 7.26 -8.08 -1.87
C ALA A 21 7.59 -8.17 -0.36
N GLY A 22 7.20 -9.27 0.29
CA GLY A 22 7.38 -9.49 1.73
C GLY A 22 6.29 -8.89 2.62
N TRP A 23 5.40 -8.06 2.08
CA TRP A 23 4.21 -7.59 2.77
C TRP A 23 3.06 -8.60 2.71
N GLU A 24 2.27 -8.60 3.76
CA GLU A 24 0.94 -9.19 3.78
C GLU A 24 -0.03 -8.28 4.52
N PHE A 25 -1.21 -8.09 3.96
CA PHE A 25 -2.28 -7.30 4.55
C PHE A 25 -3.64 -7.71 4.00
N HIS A 26 -4.69 -7.45 4.76
CA HIS A 26 -6.08 -7.72 4.39
C HIS A 26 -6.80 -6.43 3.97
N LEU A 27 -7.50 -6.47 2.84
CA LEU A 27 -8.29 -5.37 2.29
C LEU A 27 -9.79 -5.64 2.40
N LYS A 28 -10.54 -4.66 2.90
CA LYS A 28 -12.00 -4.73 3.02
C LYS A 28 -12.65 -3.43 2.56
N ALA A 29 -13.75 -3.57 1.81
CA ALA A 29 -14.70 -2.48 1.60
C ALA A 29 -15.67 -2.37 2.79
N ASP A 30 -15.80 -1.19 3.37
CA ASP A 30 -16.65 -0.86 4.51
C ASP A 30 -17.63 0.25 4.12
N ALA A 31 -18.91 0.07 4.46
CA ALA A 31 -19.97 1.01 4.07
C ALA A 31 -19.70 2.45 4.56
N ARG A 32 -19.13 2.61 5.75
CA ARG A 32 -18.84 3.93 6.32
C ARG A 32 -17.44 4.41 5.95
N ALA A 33 -16.43 3.60 6.22
CA ALA A 33 -15.02 4.01 6.12
C ALA A 33 -14.45 3.92 4.69
N GLY A 34 -15.13 3.25 3.76
CA GLY A 34 -14.59 2.97 2.43
C GLY A 34 -13.56 1.85 2.50
N LEU A 35 -12.30 2.12 2.16
CA LEU A 35 -11.24 1.12 2.21
C LEU A 35 -10.69 0.97 3.63
N VAL A 36 -10.63 -0.28 4.11
CA VAL A 36 -9.95 -0.66 5.36
C VAL A 36 -8.78 -1.58 5.02
N VAL A 37 -7.60 -1.22 5.51
CA VAL A 37 -6.40 -2.07 5.49
C VAL A 37 -6.19 -2.63 6.90
N SER A 38 -5.94 -3.92 7.03
CA SER A 38 -5.82 -4.58 8.34
C SER A 38 -4.77 -5.67 8.33
N GLY A 39 -4.23 -5.99 9.50
CA GLY A 39 -3.24 -7.06 9.69
C GLY A 39 -1.98 -6.88 8.84
N ALA A 40 -1.53 -5.65 8.65
CA ALA A 40 -0.34 -5.38 7.83
C ALA A 40 0.92 -5.86 8.56
N THR A 41 1.60 -6.80 7.92
CA THR A 41 2.88 -7.35 8.36
C THR A 41 3.91 -7.25 7.25
N VAL A 42 5.19 -7.19 7.63
CA VAL A 42 6.31 -7.25 6.68
C VAL A 42 7.28 -8.33 7.12
N GLN A 43 7.80 -9.09 6.15
CA GLN A 43 8.86 -10.05 6.38
C GLN A 43 10.19 -9.32 6.55
N ASP A 44 10.86 -9.56 7.67
CA ASP A 44 12.19 -9.06 7.94
C ASP A 44 13.20 -9.85 7.08
N PRO A 45 13.94 -9.22 6.17
CA PRO A 45 14.83 -9.94 5.26
C PRO A 45 16.08 -10.53 5.96
N ALA A 46 16.47 -10.01 7.12
CA ALA A 46 17.63 -10.53 7.86
C ALA A 46 17.29 -11.79 8.67
N THR A 47 16.06 -11.85 9.20
CA THR A 47 15.64 -12.94 10.10
C THR A 47 14.61 -13.89 9.50
N GLY A 48 13.96 -13.50 8.39
CA GLY A 48 12.83 -14.21 7.79
C GLY A 48 11.53 -14.12 8.59
N ALA A 49 11.55 -13.52 9.78
CA ALA A 49 10.40 -13.41 10.67
C ALA A 49 9.40 -12.35 10.18
N ARG A 50 8.11 -12.56 10.42
CA ARG A 50 7.07 -11.57 10.15
C ARG A 50 6.95 -10.58 11.31
N ARG A 51 6.89 -9.30 10.97
CA ARG A 51 6.78 -8.21 11.94
C ARG A 51 5.49 -7.44 11.70
N GLU A 52 4.73 -7.24 12.77
CA GLU A 52 3.51 -6.44 12.73
C GLU A 52 3.85 -4.96 12.52
N VAL A 53 3.11 -4.31 11.62
CA VAL A 53 3.27 -2.89 11.30
C VAL A 53 2.01 -2.12 11.63
N MET A 54 0.85 -2.60 11.20
CA MET A 54 -0.43 -1.93 11.43
C MET A 54 -1.56 -2.94 11.56
N TYR A 55 -2.21 -2.95 12.72
CA TYR A 55 -3.37 -3.81 12.94
C TYR A 55 -4.58 -3.38 12.10
N LYS A 56 -4.88 -2.08 12.02
CA LYS A 56 -5.98 -1.53 11.22
C LYS A 56 -5.75 -0.06 10.88
N GLY A 57 -5.95 0.31 9.61
CA GLY A 57 -5.91 1.68 9.11
C GLY A 57 -7.08 1.96 8.17
N MET A 58 -7.69 3.14 8.30
CA MET A 58 -8.82 3.59 7.49
C MET A 58 -8.98 5.12 7.62
N ALA A 59 -9.66 5.75 6.65
CA ALA A 59 -10.09 7.13 6.79
C ALA A 59 -11.28 7.17 7.76
N SER A 60 -11.10 7.80 8.93
CA SER A 60 -12.13 7.79 9.98
C SER A 60 -13.26 8.77 9.70
N GLU A 61 -12.94 9.93 9.15
CA GLU A 61 -13.90 11.00 8.85
C GLU A 61 -13.29 12.00 7.86
N LEU A 62 -14.13 12.76 7.17
CA LEU A 62 -13.74 13.93 6.37
C LEU A 62 -14.70 15.07 6.64
N PHE A 63 -14.14 16.25 6.91
CA PHE A 63 -14.90 17.44 7.26
C PHE A 63 -14.72 18.51 6.17
N VAL A 64 -15.81 18.92 5.53
CA VAL A 64 -15.81 19.88 4.41
C VAL A 64 -16.65 21.12 4.75
N PRO A 65 -16.09 22.08 5.51
CA PRO A 65 -16.78 23.30 5.90
C PRO A 65 -16.76 24.35 4.79
N TYR A 66 -17.94 24.86 4.42
CA TYR A 66 -18.04 26.08 3.62
C TYR A 66 -17.83 27.31 4.50
N MET A 67 -17.23 28.36 3.91
CA MET A 67 -16.87 29.60 4.60
C MET A 67 -17.74 30.79 4.19
N ASP A 68 -18.91 30.54 3.58
CA ASP A 68 -19.89 31.56 3.23
C ASP A 68 -20.93 31.67 4.37
N PRO A 69 -21.04 32.83 5.04
CA PRO A 69 -21.94 33.01 6.18
C PRO A 69 -23.40 33.30 5.79
N THR A 70 -23.72 33.41 4.50
CA THR A 70 -25.09 33.67 4.05
C THR A 70 -26.03 32.50 4.37
N GLU A 71 -27.33 32.77 4.42
CA GLU A 71 -28.36 31.79 4.80
C GLU A 71 -28.29 30.48 3.99
N ALA A 72 -27.85 30.56 2.73
CA ALA A 72 -27.74 29.39 1.85
C ALA A 72 -26.53 28.47 2.13
N TRP A 73 -25.59 28.89 2.98
CA TRP A 73 -24.30 28.22 3.14
C TRP A 73 -23.82 28.03 4.57
N TYR A 74 -24.28 28.85 5.53
CA TYR A 74 -23.74 28.83 6.90
C TYR A 74 -23.78 27.47 7.60
N PHE A 75 -24.71 26.58 7.21
CA PHE A 75 -24.89 25.24 7.79
C PHE A 75 -24.17 24.12 7.01
N LYS A 76 -23.55 24.42 5.86
CA LYS A 76 -22.93 23.42 5.00
C LYS A 76 -21.53 23.08 5.49
N THR A 77 -21.46 22.10 6.37
CA THR A 77 -20.19 21.59 6.92
C THR A 77 -20.21 20.07 6.94
N TYR A 78 -20.07 19.46 5.76
CA TYR A 78 -20.27 18.02 5.61
C TYR A 78 -19.33 17.20 6.46
N MET A 79 -19.84 16.10 7.02
CA MET A 79 -19.06 15.01 7.58
C MET A 79 -19.25 13.77 6.72
N ASP A 80 -18.48 13.65 5.64
CA ASP A 80 -18.76 12.76 4.52
C ASP A 80 -18.93 11.29 4.93
N ALA A 81 -18.05 10.78 5.80
CA ALA A 81 -18.11 9.39 6.21
C ALA A 81 -19.26 9.15 7.20
N GLY A 82 -19.50 10.09 8.13
CA GLY A 82 -20.56 10.01 9.13
C GLY A 82 -21.97 10.21 8.56
N GLU A 83 -22.14 11.14 7.63
CA GLU A 83 -23.45 11.54 7.09
C GLU A 83 -23.85 10.73 5.85
N TYR A 84 -22.89 10.39 4.98
CA TYR A 84 -23.18 9.75 3.69
C TYR A 84 -22.53 8.38 3.50
N GLY A 85 -21.41 8.13 4.18
CA GLY A 85 -20.65 6.87 4.13
C GLY A 85 -19.76 6.76 2.90
N PHE A 86 -18.44 6.74 3.09
CA PHE A 86 -17.49 6.65 1.98
C PHE A 86 -17.68 5.41 1.11
N GLY A 87 -17.91 4.24 1.72
CA GLY A 87 -18.16 3.02 0.94
C GLY A 87 -19.49 3.05 0.19
N LEU A 88 -20.53 3.60 0.81
CA LEU A 88 -21.85 3.72 0.19
C LEU A 88 -21.86 4.69 -1.00
N GLN A 89 -21.07 5.77 -0.93
CA GLN A 89 -20.95 6.77 -1.99
C GLN A 89 -19.85 6.44 -3.02
N ALA A 90 -18.97 5.46 -2.74
CA ALA A 90 -17.94 5.07 -3.69
C ALA A 90 -18.54 4.45 -4.96
N MET A 91 -17.97 4.78 -6.11
CA MET A 91 -18.41 4.30 -7.42
C MET A 91 -17.55 3.11 -7.89
N PRO A 92 -18.12 2.20 -8.71
CA PRO A 92 -17.33 1.18 -9.40
C PRO A 92 -16.20 1.81 -10.22
N LEU A 93 -15.00 1.27 -10.09
CA LEU A 93 -13.83 1.72 -10.83
C LEU A 93 -13.98 1.34 -12.31
N VAL A 94 -13.70 2.29 -13.20
CA VAL A 94 -13.73 2.12 -14.65
C VAL A 94 -12.37 1.55 -15.12
N PRO A 95 -12.34 0.33 -15.68
CA PRO A 95 -11.08 -0.26 -16.15
C PRO A 95 -10.39 0.59 -17.22
N LEU A 96 -9.06 0.66 -17.15
CA LEU A 96 -8.19 1.47 -18.02
C LEU A 96 -8.29 2.99 -17.84
N ASN A 97 -9.36 3.50 -17.22
CA ASN A 97 -9.49 4.91 -16.87
C ASN A 97 -8.99 5.17 -15.45
N ASP A 98 -9.50 4.40 -14.48
CA ASP A 98 -9.20 4.61 -13.06
C ASP A 98 -8.04 3.75 -12.59
N CYS A 99 -7.87 2.56 -13.17
CA CYS A 99 -6.76 1.65 -12.87
C CYS A 99 -6.14 1.08 -14.15
N PRO A 100 -4.83 0.74 -14.13
CA PRO A 100 -4.13 0.25 -15.30
C PRO A 100 -4.62 -1.15 -15.73
N ARG A 101 -4.32 -1.53 -16.98
CA ARG A 101 -4.75 -2.78 -17.62
C ARG A 101 -4.56 -4.06 -16.79
N HIS A 102 -3.53 -4.10 -15.95
CA HIS A 102 -3.14 -5.30 -15.20
C HIS A 102 -3.59 -5.25 -13.74
N ALA A 103 -4.46 -4.32 -13.38
CA ALA A 103 -5.08 -4.29 -12.08
C ALA A 103 -5.93 -5.54 -11.82
N ARG A 104 -6.02 -5.93 -10.56
CA ARG A 104 -7.00 -6.90 -10.05
C ARG A 104 -8.05 -6.13 -9.28
N TYR A 105 -9.31 -6.47 -9.50
CA TYR A 105 -10.43 -5.79 -8.88
C TYR A 105 -11.05 -6.67 -7.79
N MET A 106 -11.62 -6.02 -6.78
CA MET A 106 -12.36 -6.66 -5.72
C MET A 106 -13.72 -5.98 -5.58
N ASP A 107 -14.75 -6.80 -5.44
CA ASP A 107 -16.12 -6.32 -5.24
C ASP A 107 -16.35 -5.95 -3.77
N GLY A 108 -17.27 -5.01 -3.54
CA GLY A 108 -17.75 -4.65 -2.22
C GLY A 108 -19.12 -5.27 -1.96
N VAL A 109 -19.34 -5.83 -0.78
CA VAL A 109 -20.66 -6.27 -0.34
C VAL A 109 -21.18 -5.28 0.69
N PHE A 110 -22.34 -4.70 0.42
CA PHE A 110 -22.98 -3.67 1.24
C PHE A 110 -24.42 -4.06 1.59
N VAL A 111 -25.07 -3.23 2.41
CA VAL A 111 -26.44 -3.43 2.88
C VAL A 111 -27.29 -2.23 2.45
N ALA A 112 -28.41 -2.48 1.81
CA ALA A 112 -29.38 -1.44 1.41
C ALA A 112 -30.21 -0.96 2.61
N ALA A 113 -30.93 0.16 2.44
CA ALA A 113 -31.76 0.74 3.50
C ALA A 113 -32.86 -0.21 4.03
N ASP A 114 -33.30 -1.17 3.22
CA ASP A 114 -34.26 -2.21 3.60
C ASP A 114 -33.59 -3.46 4.21
N GLY A 115 -32.28 -3.42 4.45
CA GLY A 115 -31.51 -4.52 5.04
C GLY A 115 -31.04 -5.58 4.06
N ARG A 116 -31.39 -5.49 2.76
CA ARG A 116 -30.94 -6.50 1.78
C ARG A 116 -29.46 -6.31 1.43
N PRO A 117 -28.67 -7.40 1.38
CA PRO A 117 -27.29 -7.31 0.90
C PRO A 117 -27.27 -7.08 -0.60
N TYR A 118 -26.30 -6.30 -1.08
CA TYR A 118 -26.03 -6.12 -2.50
C TYR A 118 -24.52 -6.08 -2.76
N VAL A 119 -24.12 -6.56 -3.92
CA VAL A 119 -22.73 -6.50 -4.40
C VAL A 119 -22.58 -5.28 -5.29
N ARG A 120 -21.53 -4.51 -5.08
CA ARG A 120 -21.08 -3.47 -6.00
C ARG A 120 -19.73 -3.90 -6.57
N GLU A 121 -19.64 -3.96 -7.89
CA GLU A 121 -18.45 -4.46 -8.58
C GLU A 121 -17.30 -3.44 -8.55
N ASN A 122 -16.06 -3.94 -8.68
CA ASN A 122 -14.87 -3.12 -8.92
C ASN A 122 -14.66 -1.99 -7.90
N MET A 123 -14.82 -2.27 -6.61
CA MET A 123 -14.74 -1.25 -5.55
C MET A 123 -13.30 -0.97 -5.10
N ILE A 124 -12.41 -1.93 -5.26
CA ILE A 124 -11.00 -1.82 -4.93
C ILE A 124 -10.21 -2.33 -6.13
N CYS A 125 -9.14 -1.65 -6.51
CA CYS A 125 -8.17 -2.17 -7.48
C CYS A 125 -6.78 -2.27 -6.86
N VAL A 126 -6.10 -3.38 -7.13
CA VAL A 126 -4.72 -3.65 -6.72
C VAL A 126 -3.87 -3.76 -7.97
N PHE A 127 -2.78 -3.00 -8.05
CA PHE A 127 -1.87 -3.04 -9.18
C PHE A 127 -0.45 -2.66 -8.75
N GLU A 128 0.53 -3.18 -9.49
CA GLU A 128 1.91 -2.71 -9.39
C GLU A 128 2.15 -1.57 -10.36
N ARG A 129 2.99 -0.63 -9.94
CA ARG A 129 3.51 0.42 -10.82
C ARG A 129 5.02 0.50 -10.66
N TYR A 130 5.73 0.69 -11.77
CA TYR A 130 7.08 1.22 -11.70
C TYR A 130 6.99 2.66 -11.21
N ALA A 131 7.59 2.94 -10.05
CA ALA A 131 7.49 4.26 -9.43
C ALA A 131 8.27 5.35 -10.19
N GLY A 132 9.05 4.99 -11.22
CA GLY A 132 9.92 5.93 -11.93
C GLY A 132 11.29 6.09 -11.28
N ASP A 133 11.41 5.73 -10.00
CA ASP A 133 12.54 6.10 -9.15
C ASP A 133 13.49 4.94 -8.86
N ILE A 134 14.78 5.25 -8.90
CA ILE A 134 15.82 4.38 -8.38
C ILE A 134 15.65 4.31 -6.86
N ALA A 135 15.41 3.11 -6.31
CA ALA A 135 15.21 2.92 -4.87
C ALA A 135 16.39 3.46 -4.03
N TRP A 136 17.62 3.29 -4.54
CA TRP A 136 18.83 3.89 -4.00
C TRP A 136 19.92 3.95 -5.09
N ARG A 137 20.74 4.99 -5.09
CA ARG A 137 21.95 5.07 -5.91
C ARG A 137 23.11 5.59 -5.08
N HIS A 138 24.29 5.00 -5.27
CA HIS A 138 25.54 5.54 -4.77
C HIS A 138 26.49 5.73 -5.94
N SER A 139 27.32 6.77 -5.89
CA SER A 139 28.40 6.99 -6.86
C SER A 139 29.64 7.37 -6.08
N GLU A 140 30.50 6.38 -5.89
CA GLU A 140 31.80 6.59 -5.26
C GLU A 140 32.76 7.15 -6.30
N SER A 141 33.36 8.31 -6.01
CA SER A 141 34.52 8.78 -6.78
C SER A 141 35.69 7.88 -6.39
N PRO A 142 36.54 7.41 -7.31
CA PRO A 142 37.70 6.64 -6.89
C PRO A 142 38.48 7.49 -5.90
N ILE A 143 38.73 6.90 -4.74
CA ILE A 143 39.86 7.24 -3.88
C ILE A 143 41.09 7.23 -4.81
N THR A 144 41.45 8.37 -5.37
CA THR A 144 42.63 8.50 -6.22
C THR A 144 43.83 8.66 -5.31
N GLY A 145 44.74 7.68 -5.32
CA GLY A 145 46.05 7.79 -4.64
C GLY A 145 46.23 6.98 -3.36
N MET A 146 45.33 6.05 -3.00
CA MET A 146 45.64 5.04 -1.98
C MET A 146 46.19 3.77 -2.62
N ASP A 147 47.44 3.43 -2.29
CA ASP A 147 48.08 2.18 -2.70
C ASP A 147 47.52 1.02 -1.87
N VAL A 148 46.67 0.20 -2.47
CA VAL A 148 46.13 -1.00 -1.83
C VAL A 148 47.21 -2.08 -1.87
N SER A 149 48.10 -2.09 -0.88
CA SER A 149 49.09 -3.17 -0.73
C SER A 149 48.45 -4.38 -0.05
N SER A 150 48.54 -5.55 -0.67
CA SER A 150 48.14 -6.85 -0.10
C SER A 150 49.24 -7.48 0.76
N THR A 151 50.04 -6.68 1.45
CA THR A 151 51.14 -7.21 2.27
C THR A 151 50.56 -8.00 3.45
N PRO A 152 50.84 -9.31 3.59
CA PRO A 152 50.37 -10.07 4.73
C PRO A 152 51.00 -9.50 6.01
N LEU A 153 50.19 -9.08 6.97
CA LEU A 153 50.69 -8.84 8.33
C LEU A 153 51.30 -10.15 8.84
N PRO A 154 52.51 -10.12 9.44
CA PRO A 154 53.10 -11.32 10.01
C PRO A 154 52.14 -11.86 11.07
N HIS A 155 51.84 -13.16 10.94
CA HIS A 155 50.95 -13.93 11.79
C HIS A 155 51.25 -13.72 13.28
N THR A 156 50.50 -12.85 13.96
CA THR A 156 50.16 -13.00 15.38
C THR A 156 48.88 -12.23 15.67
N HIS A 157 47.91 -12.95 16.24
CA HIS A 157 46.57 -12.52 16.67
C HIS A 157 45.43 -12.61 15.65
N THR A 158 44.62 -13.65 15.89
CA THR A 158 43.27 -13.89 15.39
C THR A 158 42.34 -12.71 15.64
N TYR A 159 41.86 -12.07 14.58
CA TYR A 159 40.62 -11.28 14.60
C TYR A 159 39.66 -11.84 13.53
N PRO A 160 38.33 -11.80 13.80
CA PRO A 160 37.33 -12.42 12.93
C PRO A 160 37.20 -11.64 11.61
N PRO A 161 36.68 -12.29 10.54
CA PRO A 161 36.69 -11.71 9.20
C PRO A 161 35.83 -10.45 9.13
N PRO A 162 36.24 -9.45 8.33
CA PRO A 162 35.47 -8.23 8.16
C PRO A 162 34.14 -8.54 7.46
N CYS A 163 33.06 -8.05 8.06
CA CYS A 163 31.76 -7.99 7.42
C CYS A 163 31.85 -7.05 6.22
N TYR A 164 31.56 -7.57 5.03
CA TYR A 164 31.31 -6.74 3.85
C TYR A 164 29.96 -6.05 4.05
N VAL A 165 29.98 -4.72 3.96
CA VAL A 165 28.78 -3.86 3.88
C VAL A 165 28.22 -3.95 2.47
#